data_AF-A0A6J8AXN8-F1
#
_entry.id   AF-A0A6J8AXN8-F1
#
_cell.length_a   1.000
_cell.length_b   1.000
_cell.length_c   1.000
_cell.angle_alpha   90.00
_cell.angle_beta   90.00
_cell.angle_gamma   90.00
#
_symmetry.space_group_name_H-M   'P 1'
#
loop_
_entity.id
_entity.type
_entity.pdbx_description
1 polymer ?
#
loop_
_entity_poly.entity_id
_entity_poly.type
_entity_poly.pdbx_seq_one_letter_code
_entity_poly.pdbx_strand_id
1 'polypeptide(L)'
;MRITRDHNLILIEDYRKIENVNVCIQCEEHGSKLEMYCKVHEKAICIACFPTKHKDCSDAIIPLAEAAKNAKTSTTLTDLEHTINEILVNIQKCLNDREAATEKIEIQEKIIKKRIFDTRETINKHLDDLERKLLNELTTIHTSCKSKYGTIQNQLNEMEKEIKRLQEQTSQLKRFAPDIQVFLSTHQMNKEIHDEVKSITKALSSVRNYNIEIEIHQGITSLLKDVVYFAGVKVDESTINCPFKDSKNRSSPNTSTNWTASTNQKIYS
;
A
#
# COMPACT_ATOMS: atom_id res chain seq x y z
N MET A 1 -10.73 -87.38 -2.45
CA MET A 1 -9.98 -86.18 -2.88
C MET A 1 -10.19 -85.08 -1.84
N ARG A 2 -9.13 -84.69 -1.11
CA ARG A 2 -9.16 -83.55 -0.19
C ARG A 2 -8.77 -82.31 -0.98
N ILE A 3 -9.71 -81.38 -1.16
CA ILE A 3 -9.43 -80.03 -1.65
C ILE A 3 -9.02 -79.19 -0.42
N THR A 4 -7.79 -78.71 -0.41
CA THR A 4 -7.23 -77.88 0.67
C THR A 4 -7.85 -76.49 0.65
N ARG A 5 -8.30 -76.02 1.83
CA ARG A 5 -8.87 -74.70 2.08
C ARG A 5 -7.76 -73.66 2.18
N ASP A 6 -7.68 -72.75 1.21
CA ASP A 6 -7.22 -71.36 1.38
C ASP A 6 -7.46 -70.60 0.07
N HIS A 7 -8.69 -70.14 -0.13
CA HIS A 7 -9.06 -69.27 -1.25
C HIS A 7 -9.74 -68.02 -0.67
N ASN A 8 -9.10 -66.86 -0.86
CA ASN A 8 -9.73 -65.57 -0.59
C ASN A 8 -10.64 -65.21 -1.77
N LEU A 9 -11.94 -65.15 -1.52
CA LEU A 9 -12.93 -64.71 -2.50
C LEU A 9 -12.98 -63.18 -2.49
N ILE A 10 -12.77 -62.56 -3.65
CA ILE A 10 -12.93 -61.12 -3.88
C ILE A 10 -14.09 -60.95 -4.86
N LEU A 11 -14.96 -59.98 -4.60
CA LEU A 11 -16.05 -59.64 -5.53
C LEU A 11 -15.46 -59.06 -6.82
N ILE A 12 -16.02 -59.46 -7.97
CA ILE A 12 -15.55 -59.01 -9.29
C ILE A 12 -15.57 -57.48 -9.40
N GLU A 13 -16.52 -56.83 -8.73
CA GLU A 13 -16.65 -55.37 -8.64
C GLU A 13 -15.47 -54.72 -7.92
N ASP A 14 -14.96 -55.34 -6.86
CA ASP A 14 -13.80 -54.84 -6.12
C ASP A 14 -12.49 -55.13 -6.86
N TYR A 15 -12.40 -56.26 -7.56
CA TYR A 15 -11.26 -56.56 -8.43
C TYR A 15 -11.11 -55.54 -9.57
N ARG A 16 -12.23 -55.09 -10.15
CA ARG A 16 -12.25 -54.07 -11.21
C ARG A 16 -11.81 -52.68 -10.74
N LYS A 17 -11.81 -52.41 -9.43
CA LYS A 17 -11.33 -51.13 -8.85
C LYS A 17 -9.80 -51.07 -8.73
N ILE A 18 -9.11 -52.21 -8.79
CA ILE A 18 -7.66 -52.25 -8.86
C ILE A 18 -7.29 -51.90 -10.30
N GLU A 19 -6.89 -50.66 -10.56
CA GLU A 19 -6.31 -50.29 -11.85
C GLU A 19 -5.11 -51.20 -12.15
N ASN A 20 -4.93 -51.58 -13.42
CA ASN A 20 -3.85 -52.47 -13.85
C ASN A 20 -2.49 -51.86 -13.50
N VAL A 21 -1.97 -52.18 -12.31
CA VAL A 21 -0.55 -52.00 -12.03
C VAL A 21 0.15 -52.91 -13.03
N ASN A 22 0.86 -52.31 -13.99
CA ASN A 22 1.46 -53.00 -15.12
C ASN A 22 2.67 -53.80 -14.63
N VAL A 23 2.40 -54.92 -13.96
CA VAL A 23 3.41 -55.80 -13.38
C VAL A 23 3.66 -56.93 -14.35
N CYS A 24 4.86 -56.96 -14.92
CA CYS A 24 5.31 -58.09 -15.72
C CYS A 24 5.46 -59.32 -14.82
N ILE A 25 4.65 -60.35 -15.06
CA ILE A 25 4.68 -61.62 -14.29
C ILE A 25 5.66 -62.65 -14.88
N GLN A 26 6.35 -62.28 -15.96
CA GLN A 26 7.33 -63.11 -16.65
C GLN A 26 8.73 -62.48 -16.56
N CYS A 27 9.74 -63.32 -16.51
CA CYS A 27 11.13 -62.89 -16.58
C CYS A 27 11.45 -62.37 -17.97
N GLU A 28 11.94 -61.13 -18.06
CA GLU A 28 12.32 -60.47 -19.31
C GLU A 28 13.40 -61.23 -20.10
N GLU A 29 14.26 -61.98 -19.40
CA GLU A 29 15.40 -62.67 -20.00
C GLU A 29 15.10 -64.12 -20.39
N HIS A 30 14.25 -64.79 -19.62
CA HIS A 30 14.01 -66.23 -19.76
C HIS A 30 12.57 -66.56 -20.17
N GLY A 31 11.68 -65.57 -20.31
CA GLY A 31 10.25 -65.72 -20.63
C GLY A 31 9.44 -66.54 -19.62
N SER A 32 10.07 -67.01 -18.55
CA SER A 32 9.50 -67.93 -17.57
C SER A 32 8.82 -67.17 -16.44
N LYS A 33 7.87 -67.81 -15.75
CA LYS A 33 7.15 -67.20 -14.63
C LYS A 33 8.10 -66.77 -13.50
N LEU A 34 7.82 -65.62 -12.91
CA LEU A 34 8.51 -65.17 -11.70
C LEU A 34 7.97 -65.94 -10.48
N GLU A 35 8.86 -66.58 -9.73
CA GLU A 35 8.48 -67.49 -8.63
C GLU A 35 9.25 -67.23 -7.34
N MET A 36 10.32 -66.43 -7.40
CA MET A 36 11.15 -66.08 -6.25
C MET A 36 11.29 -64.56 -6.13
N TYR A 37 11.64 -64.08 -4.94
CA TYR A 37 11.92 -62.67 -4.66
C TYR A 37 13.31 -62.56 -4.01
N CYS A 38 14.17 -61.75 -4.62
CA CYS A 38 15.48 -61.44 -4.07
C CYS A 38 15.40 -60.18 -3.21
N LYS A 39 15.62 -60.30 -1.89
CA LYS A 39 15.55 -59.16 -0.97
C LYS A 39 16.68 -58.14 -1.17
N VAL A 40 17.86 -58.58 -1.64
CA VAL A 40 19.01 -57.70 -1.87
C VAL A 40 18.75 -56.74 -3.05
N HIS A 41 18.13 -57.25 -4.10
CA HIS A 41 17.87 -56.49 -5.33
C HIS A 41 16.43 -55.98 -5.43
N GLU A 42 15.61 -56.24 -4.40
CA GLU A 42 14.18 -55.91 -4.33
C GLU A 42 13.39 -56.27 -5.60
N LYS A 43 13.70 -57.43 -6.21
CA LYS A 43 13.15 -57.84 -7.51
C LYS A 43 12.60 -59.27 -7.48
N ALA A 44 11.46 -59.47 -8.15
CA ALA A 44 10.94 -60.80 -8.44
C ALA A 44 11.74 -61.44 -9.60
N ILE A 45 12.16 -62.69 -9.42
CA ILE A 45 13.03 -63.43 -10.33
C ILE A 45 12.45 -64.82 -10.66
N CYS A 46 12.84 -65.39 -11.81
CA CYS A 46 12.55 -66.79 -12.14
C CYS A 46 13.63 -67.74 -11.61
N ILE A 47 13.37 -69.05 -11.68
CA ILE A 47 14.30 -70.10 -11.23
C ILE A 47 15.65 -70.06 -11.97
N ALA A 48 15.65 -69.75 -13.27
CA ALA A 48 16.88 -69.68 -14.07
C ALA A 48 17.79 -68.49 -13.70
N CYS A 49 17.22 -67.39 -13.22
CA CYS A 49 17.97 -66.21 -12.77
C CYS A 49 18.75 -66.46 -11.47
N PHE A 50 18.28 -67.39 -10.62
CA PHE A 50 18.89 -67.63 -9.32
C PHE A 50 20.35 -68.11 -9.42
N PRO A 51 20.67 -69.23 -10.10
CA PRO A 51 22.04 -69.73 -10.15
C PRO A 51 22.99 -68.89 -11.03
N THR A 52 22.44 -68.01 -11.88
CA THR A 52 23.22 -67.24 -12.86
C THR A 52 23.56 -65.84 -12.36
N LYS A 53 22.56 -65.07 -11.91
CA LYS A 53 22.70 -63.64 -11.57
C LYS A 53 22.57 -63.35 -10.08
N HIS A 54 21.96 -64.27 -9.32
CA HIS A 54 21.70 -64.08 -7.90
C HIS A 54 22.34 -65.18 -7.05
N LYS A 55 23.43 -65.78 -7.54
CA LYS A 55 24.14 -66.87 -6.87
C LYS A 55 24.62 -66.47 -5.47
N ASP A 56 25.08 -65.22 -5.33
CA ASP A 56 25.58 -64.67 -4.07
C ASP A 56 24.45 -64.14 -3.16
N CYS A 57 23.18 -64.25 -3.59
CA CYS A 57 22.00 -63.84 -2.82
C CYS A 57 21.26 -65.03 -2.21
N SER A 58 21.87 -66.22 -2.12
CA SER A 58 21.24 -67.47 -1.68
C SER A 58 20.42 -67.32 -0.40
N ASP A 59 20.95 -66.57 0.56
CA ASP A 59 20.37 -66.43 1.90
C ASP A 59 19.26 -65.36 1.96
N ALA A 60 19.12 -64.57 0.90
CA ALA A 60 18.19 -63.44 0.79
C ALA A 60 17.07 -63.69 -0.24
N ILE A 61 16.98 -64.90 -0.78
CA ILE A 61 15.95 -65.29 -1.74
C ILE A 61 14.87 -66.10 -1.04
N ILE A 62 13.63 -65.67 -1.22
CA ILE A 62 12.45 -66.36 -0.69
C ILE A 62 11.46 -66.64 -1.82
N PRO A 63 10.57 -67.65 -1.69
CA PRO A 63 9.47 -67.84 -2.62
C PRO A 63 8.63 -66.57 -2.74
N LEU A 64 8.22 -66.21 -3.95
CA LEU A 64 7.43 -65.00 -4.21
C LEU A 64 6.08 -65.04 -3.48
N ALA A 65 5.49 -66.22 -3.33
CA ALA A 65 4.27 -66.42 -2.53
C ALA A 65 4.48 -66.06 -1.05
N GLU A 66 5.66 -66.38 -0.50
CA GLU A 66 6.03 -66.02 0.87
C GLU A 66 6.32 -64.51 0.98
N ALA A 67 7.03 -63.93 0.01
CA ALA A 67 7.25 -62.48 -0.06
C ALA A 67 5.94 -61.69 -0.14
N ALA A 68 5.00 -62.16 -0.97
CA ALA A 68 3.67 -61.56 -1.11
C ALA A 68 2.83 -61.72 0.16
N LYS A 69 2.92 -62.87 0.84
CA LYS A 69 2.27 -63.05 2.16
C LYS A 69 2.86 -62.08 3.17
N ASN A 70 4.20 -62.01 3.25
CA ASN A 70 4.91 -61.10 4.14
C ASN A 70 4.50 -59.65 3.88
N ALA A 71 4.45 -59.20 2.62
CA ALA A 71 4.03 -57.86 2.24
C ALA A 71 2.55 -57.55 2.59
N LYS A 72 1.68 -58.56 2.55
CA LYS A 72 0.26 -58.44 2.93
C LYS A 72 0.04 -58.45 4.44
N THR A 73 0.92 -59.11 5.19
CA THR A 73 0.84 -59.20 6.65
C THR A 73 1.72 -58.18 7.38
N SER A 74 2.69 -57.58 6.70
CA SER A 74 3.52 -56.51 7.24
C SER A 74 2.75 -55.20 7.32
N THR A 75 3.19 -54.33 8.22
CA THR A 75 2.64 -52.99 8.37
C THR A 75 2.92 -52.11 7.15
N THR A 76 3.76 -52.53 6.21
CA THR A 76 4.19 -51.73 5.05
C THR A 76 3.05 -51.13 4.24
N LEU A 77 1.97 -51.86 3.99
CA LEU A 77 0.80 -51.32 3.26
C LEU A 77 0.05 -50.29 4.11
N THR A 78 -0.09 -50.56 5.42
CA THR A 78 -0.68 -49.63 6.39
C THR A 78 0.18 -48.37 6.57
N ASP A 79 1.51 -48.51 6.57
CA ASP A 79 2.47 -47.41 6.69
C ASP A 79 2.43 -46.52 5.42
N LEU A 80 2.32 -47.14 4.24
CA LEU A 80 2.11 -46.42 2.98
C LEU A 80 0.77 -45.68 2.95
N GLU A 81 -0.32 -46.34 3.36
CA GLU A 81 -1.64 -45.71 3.47
C GLU A 81 -1.62 -44.53 4.45
N HIS A 82 -0.94 -44.69 5.60
CA HIS A 82 -0.76 -43.62 6.57
C HIS A 82 0.01 -42.44 5.97
N THR A 83 1.14 -42.72 5.31
CA THR A 83 1.98 -41.69 4.66
C THR A 83 1.18 -40.93 3.59
N ILE A 84 0.40 -41.63 2.77
CA ILE A 84 -0.47 -41.01 1.76
C ILE A 84 -1.49 -40.10 2.42
N ASN A 85 -2.15 -40.57 3.49
CA ASN A 85 -3.14 -39.78 4.22
C ASN A 85 -2.52 -38.54 4.87
N GLU A 86 -1.32 -38.64 5.45
CA GLU A 86 -0.58 -37.49 5.99
C GLU A 86 -0.24 -36.47 4.90
N ILE A 87 0.23 -36.93 3.73
CA ILE A 87 0.51 -36.07 2.57
C ILE A 87 -0.77 -35.33 2.14
N LEU A 88 -1.90 -36.04 2.01
CA LEU A 88 -3.18 -35.45 1.62
C LEU A 88 -3.64 -34.38 2.61
N VAL A 89 -3.55 -34.65 3.92
CA VAL A 89 -3.88 -33.67 4.97
C VAL A 89 -2.98 -32.44 4.87
N ASN A 90 -1.69 -32.60 4.63
CA ASN A 90 -0.75 -31.49 4.49
C ASN A 90 -1.01 -30.67 3.23
N ILE A 91 -1.31 -31.32 2.09
CA ILE A 91 -1.71 -30.62 0.86
C ILE A 91 -2.96 -29.78 1.11
N GLN A 92 -3.98 -30.34 1.77
CA GLN A 92 -5.21 -29.60 2.06
C GLN A 92 -4.95 -28.37 2.95
N LYS A 93 -4.09 -28.49 3.97
CA LYS A 93 -3.68 -27.34 4.79
C LYS A 93 -3.00 -26.27 3.94
N CYS A 94 -2.05 -26.67 3.08
CA CYS A 94 -1.38 -25.72 2.19
C CYS A 94 -2.34 -25.03 1.24
N LEU A 95 -3.35 -25.73 0.69
CA LEU A 95 -4.36 -25.11 -0.16
C LEU A 95 -5.18 -24.05 0.59
N ASN A 96 -5.67 -24.39 1.79
CA ASN A 96 -6.44 -23.46 2.62
C ASN A 96 -5.61 -22.23 3.02
N ASP A 97 -4.35 -22.41 3.39
CA ASP A 97 -3.45 -21.31 3.73
C ASP A 97 -3.21 -20.38 2.53
N ARG A 98 -3.14 -20.95 1.30
CA ARG A 98 -2.96 -20.17 0.07
C ARG A 98 -4.21 -19.40 -0.33
N GLU A 99 -5.39 -20.00 -0.13
CA GLU A 99 -6.66 -19.32 -0.33
C GLU A 99 -6.81 -18.13 0.63
N ALA A 100 -6.57 -18.34 1.92
CA ALA A 100 -6.59 -17.27 2.92
C ALA A 100 -5.55 -16.18 2.66
N ALA A 101 -4.35 -16.54 2.20
CA ALA A 101 -3.32 -15.58 1.82
C ALA A 101 -3.75 -14.73 0.60
N THR A 102 -4.44 -15.34 -0.36
CA THR A 102 -4.95 -14.64 -1.55
C THR A 102 -6.04 -13.64 -1.14
N GLU A 103 -7.01 -14.06 -0.34
CA GLU A 103 -8.04 -13.16 0.19
C GLU A 103 -7.43 -11.98 0.97
N LYS A 104 -6.40 -12.25 1.78
CA LYS A 104 -5.68 -11.21 2.52
C LYS A 104 -5.03 -10.18 1.59
N ILE A 105 -4.44 -10.60 0.48
CA ILE A 105 -3.85 -9.68 -0.51
C ILE A 105 -4.92 -8.79 -1.13
N GLU A 106 -6.08 -9.35 -1.49
CA GLU A 106 -7.20 -8.56 -2.04
C GLU A 106 -7.74 -7.52 -1.04
N ILE A 107 -7.86 -7.90 0.23
CA ILE A 107 -8.26 -6.97 1.30
C ILE A 107 -7.20 -5.88 1.49
N GLN A 108 -5.92 -6.25 1.50
CA GLN A 108 -4.81 -5.29 1.63
C GLN A 108 -4.80 -4.29 0.47
N GLU A 109 -5.03 -4.74 -0.76
CA GLU A 109 -5.13 -3.86 -1.93
C GLU A 109 -6.24 -2.81 -1.75
N LYS A 110 -7.44 -3.24 -1.33
CA LYS A 110 -8.58 -2.35 -1.06
C LYS A 110 -8.25 -1.33 0.03
N ILE A 111 -7.60 -1.76 1.11
CA ILE A 111 -7.19 -0.88 2.21
C ILE A 111 -6.15 0.14 1.73
N ILE A 112 -5.14 -0.29 0.97
CA ILE A 112 -4.09 0.61 0.45
C ILE A 112 -4.70 1.63 -0.52
N LYS A 113 -5.58 1.21 -1.43
CA LYS A 113 -6.33 2.10 -2.33
C LYS A 113 -7.10 3.17 -1.56
N LYS A 114 -7.83 2.76 -0.51
CA LYS A 114 -8.55 3.70 0.34
C LYS A 114 -7.61 4.68 1.06
N ARG A 115 -6.51 4.19 1.62
CA ARG A 115 -5.52 5.06 2.29
C ARG A 115 -4.91 6.09 1.35
N ILE A 116 -4.62 5.72 0.10
CA ILE A 116 -4.14 6.66 -0.93
C ILE A 116 -5.19 7.74 -1.17
N PHE A 117 -6.44 7.35 -1.35
CA PHE A 117 -7.55 8.29 -1.55
C PHE A 117 -7.73 9.24 -0.36
N ASP A 118 -7.84 8.71 0.86
CA ASP A 118 -8.05 9.49 2.09
C ASP A 118 -6.88 10.48 2.32
N THR A 119 -5.65 10.06 2.03
CA THR A 119 -4.46 10.92 2.15
C THR A 119 -4.54 12.09 1.17
N ARG A 120 -4.91 11.84 -0.10
CA ARG A 120 -5.08 12.89 -1.11
C ARG A 120 -6.18 13.87 -0.70
N GLU A 121 -7.32 13.34 -0.24
CA GLU A 121 -8.44 14.18 0.20
C GLU A 121 -8.04 15.08 1.38
N THR A 122 -7.27 14.54 2.34
CA THR A 122 -6.78 15.29 3.49
C THR A 122 -5.84 16.43 3.07
N ILE A 123 -4.91 16.17 2.14
CA ILE A 123 -4.00 17.20 1.61
C ILE A 123 -4.80 18.32 0.94
N ASN A 124 -5.74 17.97 0.05
CA ASN A 124 -6.56 18.96 -0.64
C ASN A 124 -7.37 19.82 0.34
N LYS A 125 -8.05 19.21 1.32
CA LYS A 125 -8.76 19.94 2.37
C LYS A 125 -7.86 20.93 3.11
N HIS A 126 -6.61 20.53 3.39
CA HIS A 126 -5.66 21.43 4.05
C HIS A 126 -5.25 22.61 3.15
N LEU A 127 -5.05 22.37 1.85
CA LEU A 127 -4.75 23.44 0.89
C LEU A 127 -5.92 24.42 0.74
N ASP A 128 -7.14 23.91 0.63
CA ASP A 128 -8.36 24.73 0.55
C ASP A 128 -8.52 25.60 1.83
N ASP A 129 -8.21 25.05 3.00
CA ASP A 129 -8.23 25.76 4.27
C ASP A 129 -7.19 26.89 4.34
N LEU A 130 -5.98 26.64 3.81
CA LEU A 130 -4.91 27.64 3.76
C LEU A 130 -5.26 28.76 2.77
N GLU A 131 -5.77 28.42 1.58
CA GLU A 131 -6.24 29.40 0.60
C GLU A 131 -7.34 30.29 1.20
N ARG A 132 -8.36 29.68 1.81
CA ARG A 132 -9.47 30.40 2.43
C ARG A 132 -8.99 31.35 3.54
N LYS A 133 -8.04 30.92 4.38
CA LYS A 133 -7.44 31.79 5.40
C LYS A 133 -6.74 32.99 4.78
N LEU A 134 -5.93 32.76 3.75
CA LEU A 134 -5.20 33.82 3.06
C LEU A 134 -6.14 34.82 2.36
N LEU A 135 -7.20 34.34 1.72
CA LEU A 135 -8.22 35.19 1.09
C LEU A 135 -8.98 36.04 2.12
N ASN A 136 -9.28 35.47 3.29
CA ASN A 136 -9.92 36.21 4.38
C ASN A 136 -9.01 37.29 4.96
N GLU A 137 -7.72 36.98 5.12
CA GLU A 137 -6.71 37.95 5.56
C GLU A 137 -6.57 39.08 4.55
N LEU A 138 -6.42 38.76 3.26
CA LEU A 138 -6.37 39.72 2.16
C LEU A 138 -7.61 40.63 2.18
N THR A 139 -8.81 40.06 2.34
CA THR A 139 -10.07 40.82 2.40
C THR A 139 -10.10 41.77 3.58
N THR A 140 -9.59 41.33 4.74
CA THR A 140 -9.54 42.14 5.96
C THR A 140 -8.55 43.30 5.81
N ILE A 141 -7.35 43.03 5.29
CA ILE A 141 -6.35 44.06 4.98
C ILE A 141 -6.91 45.05 3.97
N HIS A 142 -7.50 44.57 2.87
CA HIS A 142 -8.11 45.41 1.84
C HIS A 142 -9.20 46.32 2.42
N THR A 143 -10.11 45.76 3.23
CA THR A 143 -11.20 46.52 3.85
C THR A 143 -10.67 47.57 4.83
N SER A 144 -9.62 47.25 5.59
CA SER A 144 -8.95 48.19 6.51
C SER A 144 -8.25 49.33 5.76
N CYS A 145 -7.53 49.02 4.68
CA CYS A 145 -6.91 50.04 3.84
C CYS A 145 -7.97 50.94 3.19
N LYS A 146 -9.04 50.34 2.63
CA LYS A 146 -10.14 51.06 2.00
C LYS A 146 -10.87 51.99 2.98
N SER A 147 -11.12 51.55 4.21
CA SER A 147 -11.75 52.40 5.22
C SER A 147 -10.88 53.59 5.61
N LYS A 148 -9.57 53.38 5.80
CA LYS A 148 -8.61 54.47 6.07
C LYS A 148 -8.57 55.49 4.94
N TYR A 149 -8.53 55.04 3.68
CA TYR A 149 -8.64 55.94 2.52
C TYR A 149 -9.95 56.72 2.54
N GLY A 150 -11.08 56.05 2.79
CA GLY A 150 -12.39 56.68 2.88
C GLY A 150 -12.46 57.75 3.97
N THR A 151 -11.90 57.51 5.16
CA THR A 151 -11.85 58.50 6.24
C THR A 151 -11.07 59.75 5.84
N ILE A 152 -9.89 59.59 5.26
CA ILE A 152 -9.08 60.72 4.82
C ILE A 152 -9.77 61.48 3.68
N GLN A 153 -10.37 60.75 2.73
CA GLN A 153 -11.11 61.36 1.62
C GLN A 153 -12.30 62.20 2.13
N ASN A 154 -13.04 61.71 3.12
CA ASN A 154 -14.14 62.46 3.73
C ASN A 154 -13.64 63.73 4.45
N GLN A 155 -12.54 63.64 5.20
CA GLN A 155 -11.91 64.80 5.85
C GLN A 155 -11.48 65.85 4.82
N LEU A 156 -10.84 65.44 3.73
CA LEU A 156 -10.43 66.36 2.66
C LEU A 156 -11.64 67.01 1.97
N ASN A 157 -12.72 66.26 1.74
CA ASN A 157 -13.96 66.81 1.17
C ASN A 157 -14.63 67.84 2.10
N GLU A 158 -14.61 67.62 3.42
CA GLU A 158 -15.13 68.58 4.40
C GLU A 158 -14.29 69.87 4.42
N MET A 159 -12.96 69.74 4.44
CA MET A 159 -12.04 70.88 4.37
C MET A 159 -12.19 71.66 3.05
N GLU A 160 -12.39 70.97 1.93
CA GLU A 160 -12.64 71.61 0.62
C GLU A 160 -13.92 72.45 0.64
N LYS A 161 -15.01 71.93 1.24
CA LYS A 161 -16.27 72.68 1.39
C LYS A 161 -16.07 73.94 2.23
N GLU A 162 -15.32 73.83 3.31
CA GLU A 162 -15.07 74.96 4.21
C GLU A 162 -14.23 76.05 3.54
N ILE A 163 -13.18 75.67 2.80
CA ILE A 163 -12.39 76.61 2.00
C ILE A 163 -13.27 77.29 0.94
N LYS A 164 -14.14 76.54 0.24
CA LYS A 164 -15.09 77.13 -0.73
C LYS A 164 -16.05 78.12 -0.07
N ARG A 165 -16.54 77.81 1.14
CA ARG A 165 -17.39 78.71 1.94
C ARG A 165 -16.67 80.01 2.27
N LEU A 166 -15.43 79.92 2.76
CA LEU A 166 -14.60 81.08 3.08
C LEU A 166 -14.30 81.91 1.82
N GLN A 167 -13.98 81.26 0.70
CA GLN A 167 -13.73 81.94 -0.58
C GLN A 167 -14.96 82.75 -1.06
N GLU A 168 -16.16 82.18 -0.96
CA GLU A 168 -17.40 82.87 -1.31
C GLU A 168 -17.65 84.06 -0.39
N GLN A 169 -17.48 83.89 0.92
CA GLN A 169 -17.61 84.98 1.89
C GLN A 169 -16.61 86.13 1.63
N THR A 170 -15.35 85.81 1.32
CA THR A 170 -14.34 86.82 0.98
C THR A 170 -14.75 87.60 -0.28
N SER A 171 -15.31 86.90 -1.27
CA SER A 171 -15.80 87.52 -2.50
C SER A 171 -16.98 88.46 -2.25
N GLN A 172 -17.88 88.11 -1.35
CA GLN A 172 -19.02 88.95 -0.95
C GLN A 172 -18.60 90.16 -0.12
N LEU A 173 -17.72 89.97 0.88
CA LEU A 173 -17.15 91.05 1.69
C LEU A 173 -16.49 92.11 0.82
N LYS A 174 -15.67 91.68 -0.15
CA LYS A 174 -14.99 92.59 -1.09
C LYS A 174 -15.95 93.42 -1.95
N ARG A 175 -17.14 92.90 -2.25
CA ARG A 175 -18.11 93.55 -3.16
C ARG A 175 -19.08 94.49 -2.44
N PHE A 176 -19.48 94.15 -1.22
CA PHE A 176 -20.67 94.75 -0.61
C PHE A 176 -20.44 95.33 0.80
N ALA A 177 -19.32 95.04 1.46
CA ALA A 177 -19.11 95.46 2.84
C ALA A 177 -18.38 96.81 2.94
N PRO A 178 -18.68 97.65 3.95
CA PRO A 178 -17.93 98.86 4.26
C PRO A 178 -16.47 98.57 4.67
N ASP A 179 -15.55 99.49 4.41
CA ASP A 179 -14.10 99.33 4.62
C ASP A 179 -13.73 98.82 6.03
N ILE A 180 -14.37 99.33 7.08
CA ILE A 180 -14.11 98.90 8.46
C ILE A 180 -14.50 97.44 8.70
N GLN A 181 -15.60 96.99 8.08
CA GLN A 181 -16.06 95.61 8.17
C GLN A 181 -15.16 94.70 7.34
N VAL A 182 -14.72 95.14 6.16
CA VAL A 182 -13.73 94.42 5.35
C VAL A 182 -12.44 94.21 6.14
N PHE A 183 -11.91 95.24 6.80
CA PHE A 183 -10.69 95.14 7.60
C PHE A 183 -10.81 94.12 8.74
N LEU A 184 -11.87 94.22 9.55
CA LEU A 184 -12.09 93.32 10.69
C LEU A 184 -12.35 91.87 10.24
N SER A 185 -13.23 91.67 9.26
CA SER A 185 -13.56 90.34 8.75
C SER A 185 -12.36 89.69 8.04
N THR A 186 -11.53 90.45 7.33
CA THR A 186 -10.31 89.91 6.69
C THR A 186 -9.35 89.33 7.72
N HIS A 187 -9.16 90.02 8.86
CA HIS A 187 -8.27 89.52 9.91
C HIS A 187 -8.81 88.23 10.56
N GLN A 188 -10.12 88.15 10.77
CA GLN A 188 -10.76 86.94 11.28
C GLN A 188 -10.67 85.78 10.28
N MET A 189 -11.00 86.01 9.01
CA MET A 189 -10.95 84.97 7.98
C MET A 189 -9.52 84.47 7.74
N ASN A 190 -8.51 85.34 7.84
CA ASN A 190 -7.10 84.90 7.76
C ASN A 190 -6.75 83.91 8.87
N LYS A 191 -7.30 84.08 10.07
CA LYS A 191 -7.13 83.11 11.16
C LYS A 191 -7.82 81.79 10.83
N GLU A 192 -9.07 81.83 10.35
CA GLU A 192 -9.84 80.63 9.97
C GLU A 192 -9.13 79.85 8.85
N ILE A 193 -8.65 80.54 7.80
CA ILE A 193 -7.86 79.93 6.72
C ILE A 193 -6.59 79.28 7.28
N HIS A 194 -5.86 79.98 8.17
CA HIS A 194 -4.65 79.44 8.75
C HIS A 194 -4.93 78.18 9.60
N ASP A 195 -6.05 78.14 10.32
CA ASP A 195 -6.44 76.97 11.09
C ASP A 195 -6.85 75.81 10.16
N GLU A 196 -7.52 76.07 9.03
CA GLU A 196 -7.80 75.02 8.04
C GLU A 196 -6.56 74.51 7.33
N VAL A 197 -5.59 75.36 7.01
CA VAL A 197 -4.30 74.93 6.45
C VAL A 197 -3.57 73.99 7.41
N LYS A 198 -3.63 74.25 8.73
CA LYS A 198 -3.08 73.31 9.74
C LYS A 198 -3.83 71.98 9.72
N SER A 199 -5.17 72.02 9.66
CA SER A 199 -6.02 70.82 9.60
C SER A 199 -5.71 69.96 8.36
N ILE A 200 -5.60 70.58 7.19
CA ILE A 200 -5.21 69.92 5.94
C ILE A 200 -3.81 69.32 6.04
N THR A 201 -2.84 70.10 6.54
CA THR A 201 -1.45 69.64 6.71
C THR A 201 -1.40 68.40 7.61
N LYS A 202 -2.18 68.39 8.70
CA LYS A 202 -2.30 67.24 9.60
C LYS A 202 -2.93 66.03 8.90
N ALA A 203 -4.01 66.21 8.15
CA ALA A 203 -4.65 65.13 7.39
C ALA A 203 -3.69 64.52 6.35
N LEU A 204 -3.00 65.37 5.57
CA LEU A 204 -2.04 64.94 4.55
C LEU A 204 -0.83 64.23 5.16
N SER A 205 -0.36 64.65 6.34
CA SER A 205 0.73 63.96 7.05
C SER A 205 0.38 62.53 7.46
N SER A 206 -0.92 62.20 7.51
CA SER A 206 -1.43 60.86 7.86
C SER A 206 -1.68 59.98 6.64
N VAL A 207 -1.53 60.51 5.42
CA VAL A 207 -1.72 59.75 4.17
C VAL A 207 -0.61 58.72 4.02
N ARG A 208 -1.00 57.48 3.75
CA ARG A 208 -0.11 56.36 3.43
C ARG A 208 -0.53 55.78 2.10
N ASN A 209 0.45 55.37 1.30
CA ASN A 209 0.21 54.52 0.14
C ASN A 209 0.35 53.07 0.56
N TYR A 210 -0.70 52.28 0.34
CA TYR A 210 -0.69 50.85 0.62
C TYR A 210 -0.48 50.09 -0.68
N ASN A 211 0.59 49.31 -0.75
CA ASN A 211 0.79 48.30 -1.77
C ASN A 211 0.61 46.94 -1.10
N ILE A 212 -0.26 46.10 -1.65
CA ILE A 212 -0.56 44.78 -1.10
C ILE A 212 0.10 43.75 -2.00
N GLU A 213 1.08 43.04 -1.46
CA GLU A 213 1.83 41.99 -2.16
C GLU A 213 1.65 40.66 -1.43
N ILE A 214 1.72 39.57 -2.19
CA ILE A 214 1.67 38.21 -1.67
C ILE A 214 3.08 37.63 -1.70
N GLU A 215 3.53 37.09 -0.57
CA GLU A 215 4.77 36.32 -0.48
C GLU A 215 4.43 34.85 -0.31
N ILE A 216 4.83 34.03 -1.28
CA ILE A 216 4.60 32.58 -1.21
C ILE A 216 5.72 31.96 -0.38
N HIS A 217 5.33 31.23 0.66
CA HIS A 217 6.28 30.58 1.56
C HIS A 217 7.21 29.61 0.81
N GLN A 218 8.52 29.69 1.08
CA GLN A 218 9.55 28.89 0.40
C GLN A 218 9.27 27.38 0.50
N GLY A 219 8.73 26.90 1.62
CA GLY A 219 8.38 25.50 1.82
C GLY A 219 7.40 24.95 0.77
N ILE A 220 6.44 25.75 0.29
CA ILE A 220 5.52 25.34 -0.79
C ILE A 220 6.30 25.22 -2.11
N THR A 221 7.19 26.18 -2.37
CA THR A 221 8.03 26.17 -3.58
C THR A 221 8.97 24.96 -3.61
N SER A 222 9.53 24.57 -2.45
CA SER A 222 10.34 23.35 -2.33
C SER A 222 9.49 22.09 -2.48
N LEU A 223 8.31 22.03 -1.84
CA LEU A 223 7.40 20.89 -1.95
C LEU A 223 7.05 20.58 -3.43
N LEU A 224 6.77 21.61 -4.22
CA LEU A 224 6.45 21.46 -5.65
C LEU A 224 7.62 20.94 -6.49
N LYS A 225 8.86 21.11 -6.03
CA LYS A 225 10.06 20.60 -6.70
C LYS A 225 10.46 19.21 -6.21
N ASP A 226 10.28 18.95 -4.91
CA ASP A 226 10.85 17.78 -4.24
C ASP A 226 9.89 16.57 -4.22
N VAL A 227 8.57 16.81 -4.27
CA VAL A 227 7.58 15.72 -4.27
C VAL A 227 7.39 15.17 -5.69
N VAL A 228 8.26 14.24 -6.08
CA VAL A 228 8.18 13.51 -7.37
C VAL A 228 7.23 12.31 -7.29
N TYR A 229 7.08 11.72 -6.09
CA TYR A 229 6.25 10.54 -5.86
C TYR A 229 5.38 10.71 -4.61
N PHE A 230 4.13 10.29 -4.72
CA PHE A 230 3.14 10.42 -3.65
C PHE A 230 3.34 9.39 -2.52
N ALA A 231 3.59 8.14 -2.88
CA ALA A 231 3.86 7.04 -1.96
C ALA A 231 4.54 5.87 -2.69
N GLY A 232 5.25 5.01 -1.95
CA GLY A 232 5.77 3.73 -2.44
C GLY A 232 5.01 2.55 -1.84
N VAL A 233 4.72 1.53 -2.65
CA VAL A 233 4.17 0.26 -2.19
C VAL A 233 5.34 -0.69 -1.92
N LYS A 234 5.35 -1.34 -0.75
CA LYS A 234 6.35 -2.34 -0.39
C LYS A 234 5.68 -3.71 -0.28
N VAL A 235 6.38 -4.73 -0.76
CA VAL A 235 5.97 -6.13 -0.64
C VAL A 235 6.98 -6.82 0.26
N ASP A 236 6.50 -7.33 1.40
CA ASP A 236 7.31 -8.15 2.29
C ASP A 236 7.00 -9.62 2.01
N GLU A 237 7.95 -10.30 1.36
CA GLU A 237 7.85 -11.73 1.08
C GLU A 237 8.34 -12.54 2.28
N SER A 238 7.58 -13.56 2.66
CA SER A 238 8.00 -14.55 3.65
C SER A 238 7.73 -15.95 3.13
N THR A 239 8.70 -16.85 3.31
CA THR A 239 8.56 -18.26 2.95
C THR A 239 7.73 -18.97 4.00
N ILE A 240 6.68 -19.67 3.58
CA ILE A 240 5.93 -20.57 4.47
C ILE A 240 6.76 -21.84 4.66
N ASN A 241 6.90 -22.28 5.91
CA ASN A 241 7.63 -23.48 6.25
C ASN A 241 6.84 -24.70 5.78
N CYS A 242 7.33 -25.37 4.75
CA CYS A 242 6.68 -26.55 4.19
C CYS A 242 6.78 -27.71 5.20
N PRO A 243 5.68 -28.39 5.57
CA PRO A 243 5.73 -29.48 6.54
C PRO A 243 6.44 -30.73 6.03
N PHE A 244 6.72 -30.82 4.72
CA PHE A 244 7.51 -31.90 4.14
C PHE A 244 8.99 -31.71 4.50
N LYS A 245 9.39 -32.28 5.64
CA LYS A 245 10.81 -32.48 5.96
C LYS A 245 11.27 -33.75 5.27
N ASP A 246 12.29 -33.65 4.41
CA ASP A 246 12.99 -34.82 3.88
C ASP A 246 13.44 -35.71 5.04
N SER A 247 12.91 -36.93 5.11
CA SER A 247 13.29 -37.92 6.13
C SER A 247 14.71 -38.47 5.92
N LYS A 248 15.43 -37.99 4.90
CA LYS A 248 16.83 -38.35 4.59
C LYS A 248 17.77 -37.16 4.78
N ASN A 249 17.84 -36.58 5.97
CA ASN A 249 19.02 -35.81 6.39
C ASN A 249 19.14 -35.77 7.92
N ARG A 250 19.60 -36.89 8.51
CA ARG A 250 20.26 -36.85 9.82
C ARG A 250 21.77 -36.69 9.61
N SER A 251 22.24 -35.49 9.31
CA SER A 251 23.50 -34.96 9.86
C SER A 251 23.74 -33.49 9.46
N SER A 252 23.94 -32.69 10.51
CA SER A 252 24.73 -31.45 10.58
C SER A 252 24.04 -30.08 10.50
N PRO A 253 24.56 -29.10 11.28
CA PRO A 253 23.76 -28.03 11.89
C PRO A 253 23.94 -26.67 11.22
N ASN A 254 22.93 -25.81 11.41
CA ASN A 254 22.93 -24.35 11.33
C ASN A 254 23.69 -23.67 10.18
N THR A 255 22.93 -22.99 9.32
CA THR A 255 23.27 -21.61 8.92
C THR A 255 21.97 -20.83 8.69
N SER A 256 21.68 -19.89 9.59
CA SER A 256 20.74 -18.82 9.35
C SER A 256 21.35 -17.86 8.32
N THR A 257 20.83 -17.83 7.11
CA THR A 257 21.09 -16.73 6.17
C THR A 257 19.81 -15.92 5.99
N ASN A 258 19.74 -14.81 6.72
CA ASN A 258 18.82 -13.72 6.42
C ASN A 258 19.17 -13.14 5.05
N TRP A 259 18.32 -13.37 4.06
CA TRP A 259 18.34 -12.63 2.80
C TRP A 259 17.15 -11.66 2.81
N THR A 260 17.42 -10.39 3.14
CA THR A 260 16.50 -9.29 2.84
C THR A 260 16.70 -8.90 1.38
N ALA A 261 15.90 -9.45 0.48
CA ALA A 261 15.80 -8.93 -0.88
C ALA A 261 14.71 -7.84 -0.90
N SER A 262 15.12 -6.57 -0.82
CA SER A 262 14.25 -5.44 -1.16
C SER A 262 14.13 -5.35 -2.68
N THR A 263 13.13 -6.00 -3.25
CA THR A 263 12.82 -5.84 -4.67
C THR A 263 11.86 -4.67 -4.83
N ASN A 264 12.40 -3.48 -5.11
CA ASN A 264 11.63 -2.34 -5.59
C ASN A 264 11.15 -2.63 -7.01
N GLN A 265 9.99 -3.29 -7.16
CA GLN A 265 9.41 -3.50 -8.47
C GLN A 265 8.64 -2.24 -8.88
N LYS A 266 9.32 -1.38 -9.66
CA LYS A 266 8.73 -0.25 -10.37
C LYS A 266 7.80 -0.78 -11.46
N ILE A 267 6.49 -0.68 -11.27
CA ILE A 267 5.52 -0.89 -12.34
C ILE A 267 5.33 0.46 -13.04
N TYR A 268 5.89 0.59 -14.24
CA TYR A 268 5.58 1.69 -15.16
C TYR A 268 4.29 1.32 -15.90
N SER A 269 3.28 2.17 -15.78
CA SER A 269 2.12 2.24 -16.68
C SER A 269 1.86 3.71 -16.99
#